data_AF-A0AAW4KNA6-F1
#
_entry.id   AF-A0AAW4KNA6-F1
#
_cell.length_a   1.000
_cell.length_b   1.000
_cell.length_c   1.000
_cell.angle_alpha   90.00
_cell.angle_beta   90.00
_cell.angle_gamma   90.00
#
_symmetry.space_group_name_H-M   'P 1'
#
loop_
_entity.id
_entity.type
_entity.pdbx_description
1 polymer ?
#
loop_
_entity_poly.entity_id
_entity_poly.type
_entity_poly.pdbx_seq_one_letter_code
_entity_poly.pdbx_strand_id
1 'polypeptide(L)'
;FLTMLVTLLFLAMNGHLVAFEVLTESFTTLPVGSGLVVNHFWELVGRLGWVLGAALLLVLPAITALLVVNIAFGVMTRAAPQLNIFSIGFPLTLVLGMGIFWVGLADILNQYQP
;
A
#
# COMPACT_ATOMS: atom_id res chain seq x y z
N PHE A 1 -2.72 -7.55 -8.21
CA PHE A 1 -2.93 -8.36 -6.98
C PHE A 1 -3.52 -7.53 -5.86
N LEU A 2 -2.83 -6.51 -5.34
CA LEU A 2 -3.30 -5.73 -4.17
C LEU A 2 -4.67 -5.07 -4.39
N THR A 3 -4.98 -4.56 -5.57
CA THR A 3 -6.32 -4.03 -5.88
C THR A 3 -7.41 -5.09 -5.70
N MET A 4 -7.19 -6.30 -6.21
CA MET A 4 -8.15 -7.42 -6.05
C MET A 4 -8.30 -7.80 -4.58
N LEU A 5 -7.18 -7.88 -3.84
CA LEU A 5 -7.19 -8.15 -2.40
C LEU A 5 -8.01 -7.11 -1.63
N VAL A 6 -7.75 -5.82 -1.86
CA VAL A 6 -8.45 -4.71 -1.20
C VAL A 6 -9.92 -4.70 -1.56
N THR A 7 -10.29 -4.97 -2.82
CA THR A 7 -11.71 -5.08 -3.19
C THR A 7 -12.41 -6.23 -2.46
N LEU A 8 -11.75 -7.38 -2.30
CA LEU A 8 -12.32 -8.52 -1.57
C LEU A 8 -12.45 -8.21 -0.07
N LEU A 9 -11.45 -7.56 0.54
CA LEU A 9 -11.51 -7.11 1.94
C LEU A 9 -12.63 -6.08 2.15
N PHE A 10 -12.78 -5.12 1.24
CA PHE A 10 -13.85 -4.12 1.28
C PHE A 10 -15.24 -4.77 1.22
N LEU A 11 -15.42 -5.80 0.39
CA LEU A 11 -16.66 -6.57 0.34
C LEU A 11 -16.86 -7.40 1.62
N ALA A 12 -15.82 -8.11 2.09
CA ALA A 12 -15.87 -8.97 3.26
C ALA A 12 -16.20 -8.21 4.55
N MET A 13 -15.77 -6.96 4.66
CA MET A 13 -16.05 -6.08 5.81
C MET A 13 -17.36 -5.30 5.68
N ASN A 14 -18.20 -5.59 4.69
CA ASN A 14 -19.43 -4.83 4.41
C ASN A 14 -19.20 -3.33 4.14
N GLY A 15 -18.01 -2.94 3.68
CA GLY A 15 -17.70 -1.53 3.39
C GLY A 15 -18.61 -0.92 2.33
N HIS A 16 -19.14 -1.75 1.43
CA HIS A 16 -20.13 -1.32 0.43
C HIS A 16 -21.48 -0.91 1.06
N LEU A 17 -21.92 -1.56 2.14
CA LEU A 17 -23.14 -1.18 2.85
C LEU A 17 -22.94 0.15 3.58
N VAL A 18 -21.78 0.32 4.22
CA VAL A 18 -21.40 1.60 4.87
C VAL A 18 -21.34 2.73 3.85
N ALA A 19 -20.83 2.48 2.65
CA ALA A 19 -20.83 3.49 1.59
C ALA A 19 -22.26 3.92 1.19
N PHE A 20 -23.21 2.99 1.11
CA PHE A 20 -24.62 3.34 0.87
C PHE A 20 -25.24 4.10 2.04
N GLU A 21 -24.95 3.72 3.28
CA GLU A 21 -25.42 4.44 4.48
C GLU A 21 -24.93 5.90 4.47
N VAL A 22 -23.63 6.12 4.24
CA VAL A 22 -23.03 7.46 4.13
C VAL A 22 -23.67 8.27 3.01
N LEU A 23 -23.98 7.65 1.85
CA LEU A 23 -24.70 8.32 0.76
C LEU A 23 -26.11 8.73 1.16
N THR A 24 -26.84 7.88 1.88
CA THR A 24 -28.19 8.22 2.36
C THR A 24 -28.17 9.34 3.40
N GLU A 25 -27.20 9.31 4.33
CA GLU A 25 -27.01 10.33 5.35
C GLU A 25 -26.57 11.68 4.75
N SER A 26 -25.81 11.64 3.64
CA SER A 26 -25.37 12.83 2.91
C SER A 26 -26.55 13.71 2.47
N PHE A 27 -27.73 13.15 2.18
CA PHE A 27 -28.91 13.95 1.82
C PHE A 27 -29.51 14.74 3.00
N THR A 28 -29.20 14.35 4.23
CA THR A 28 -29.64 15.07 5.45
C THR A 28 -28.61 16.10 5.90
N THR A 29 -27.32 15.79 5.76
CA THR A 29 -26.21 16.68 6.17
C THR A 29 -25.86 17.72 5.11
N LEU A 30 -26.01 17.39 3.82
CA LEU A 30 -25.84 18.25 2.66
C LEU A 30 -27.15 18.25 1.84
N PRO A 31 -28.17 19.05 2.25
CA PRO A 31 -29.46 19.07 1.57
C PRO A 31 -29.31 19.60 0.14
N VAL A 32 -30.17 19.11 -0.74
CA VAL A 32 -30.18 19.49 -2.17
C VAL A 32 -30.41 21.00 -2.28
N GLY A 33 -29.41 21.73 -2.81
CA GLY A 33 -29.43 23.19 -2.94
C GLY A 33 -28.44 23.92 -2.02
N SER A 34 -27.89 23.24 -1.00
CA SER A 34 -26.71 23.70 -0.27
C SER A 34 -25.47 23.43 -1.12
N GLY A 35 -24.85 24.48 -1.67
CA GLY A 35 -23.64 24.34 -2.49
C GLY A 35 -22.46 23.81 -1.67
N LEU A 36 -21.57 23.04 -2.31
CA LEU A 36 -20.32 22.61 -1.67
C LEU A 36 -19.42 23.83 -1.40
N VAL A 37 -19.03 24.00 -0.15
CA VAL A 37 -18.08 25.06 0.25
C VAL A 37 -16.69 24.73 -0.29
N VAL A 38 -15.99 25.74 -0.81
CA VAL A 38 -14.64 25.61 -1.42
C VAL A 38 -13.63 24.93 -0.48
N ASN A 39 -13.76 25.11 0.84
CA ASN A 39 -12.88 24.49 1.83
C ASN A 39 -12.91 22.95 1.82
N HIS A 40 -14.02 22.31 1.45
CA HIS A 40 -14.11 20.85 1.39
C HIS A 40 -13.24 20.25 0.28
N PHE A 41 -13.00 20.99 -0.80
CA PHE A 41 -12.08 20.56 -1.86
C PHE A 41 -10.64 20.57 -1.38
N TRP A 42 -10.27 21.55 -0.55
CA TRP A 42 -8.92 21.62 0.01
C TRP A 42 -8.63 20.46 0.97
N GLU A 43 -9.60 20.08 1.80
CA GLU A 43 -9.50 18.88 2.64
C GLU A 43 -9.33 17.61 1.81
N LEU A 44 -10.08 17.45 0.72
CA LEU A 44 -10.00 16.29 -0.16
C LEU A 44 -8.59 16.16 -0.77
N VAL A 45 -8.01 17.27 -1.24
CA VAL A 45 -6.64 17.31 -1.77
C VAL A 45 -5.63 17.00 -0.66
N GLY A 46 -5.84 17.52 0.54
CA GLY A 46 -5.00 17.21 1.71
C GLY A 46 -4.96 15.73 2.05
N ARG A 47 -6.05 14.98 1.81
CA ARG A 47 -6.09 13.53 2.04
C ARG A 47 -5.19 12.73 1.10
N LEU A 48 -4.82 13.26 -0.07
CA LEU A 48 -3.86 12.58 -0.96
C LEU A 48 -2.47 12.44 -0.31
N GLY A 49 -2.05 13.44 0.47
CA GLY A 49 -0.80 13.37 1.23
C GLY A 49 -0.83 12.24 2.27
N TRP A 50 -1.98 12.08 2.94
CA TRP A 50 -2.20 10.97 3.86
C TRP A 50 -2.19 9.61 3.16
N VAL A 51 -2.78 9.49 1.97
CA VAL A 51 -2.76 8.26 1.17
C VAL A 51 -1.33 7.81 0.86
N LEU A 52 -0.45 8.73 0.47
CA LEU A 52 0.97 8.41 0.24
C LEU A 52 1.69 8.00 1.54
N GLY A 53 1.41 8.71 2.64
CA GLY A 53 1.96 8.35 3.95
C GLY A 53 1.56 6.95 4.41
N ALA A 54 0.27 6.62 4.30
CA ALA A 54 -0.26 5.30 4.63
C ALA A 54 0.31 4.19 3.73
N ALA A 55 0.39 4.45 2.41
CA ALA A 55 1.00 3.51 1.47
C ALA A 55 2.48 3.25 1.79
N LEU A 56 3.22 4.29 2.18
CA LEU A 56 4.63 4.14 2.55
C LEU A 56 4.79 3.34 3.84
N LEU A 57 3.95 3.59 4.86
CA LEU A 57 3.98 2.83 6.12
C LEU A 57 3.75 1.33 5.90
N LEU A 58 2.81 0.97 5.03
CA LEU A 58 2.49 -0.42 4.69
C LEU A 58 3.68 -1.13 4.02
N VAL A 59 4.39 -0.44 3.12
CA VAL A 59 5.46 -1.04 2.30
C VAL A 59 6.86 -0.84 2.93
N LEU A 60 6.97 -0.02 3.97
CA LEU A 60 8.21 0.31 4.68
C LEU A 60 9.06 -0.90 5.07
N PRO A 61 8.54 -1.94 5.75
CA PRO A 61 9.34 -3.11 6.12
C PRO A 61 9.83 -3.90 4.91
N ALA A 62 9.05 -3.92 3.82
CA ALA A 62 9.45 -4.61 2.59
C ALA A 62 10.55 -3.86 1.86
N ILE A 63 10.45 -2.52 1.78
CA ILE A 63 11.48 -1.66 1.16
C ILE A 63 12.81 -1.76 1.91
N THR A 64 12.79 -1.71 3.24
CA THR A 64 14.02 -1.79 4.03
C THR A 64 14.70 -3.15 3.87
N ALA A 65 13.94 -4.25 3.88
CA ALA A 65 14.48 -5.58 3.63
C ALA A 65 15.11 -5.70 2.22
N LEU A 66 14.41 -5.24 1.18
CA LEU A 66 14.94 -5.25 -0.19
C LEU A 66 16.16 -4.33 -0.35
N LEU A 67 16.20 -3.20 0.34
CA LEU A 67 17.36 -2.30 0.33
C LEU A 67 18.58 -2.99 0.95
N VAL A 68 18.41 -3.65 2.09
CA VAL A 68 19.49 -4.42 2.74
C VAL A 68 20.00 -5.52 1.83
N VAL A 69 19.10 -6.24 1.15
CA VAL A 69 19.48 -7.27 0.17
C VAL A 69 20.30 -6.67 -0.98
N ASN A 70 19.86 -5.54 -1.54
CA ASN A 70 20.61 -4.85 -2.61
C ASN A 70 22.00 -4.38 -2.14
N ILE A 71 22.11 -3.88 -0.90
CA ILE A 71 23.41 -3.51 -0.31
C ILE A 71 24.30 -4.74 -0.13
N ALA A 72 23.76 -5.86 0.37
CA ALA A 72 24.50 -7.11 0.53
C ALA A 72 25.04 -7.62 -0.82
N PHE A 73 24.25 -7.51 -1.89
CA PHE A 73 24.72 -7.78 -3.24
C PHE A 73 25.81 -6.83 -3.70
N GLY A 74 25.67 -5.53 -3.43
CA GLY A 74 26.70 -4.53 -3.74
C GLY A 74 28.03 -4.82 -3.04
N VAL A 75 28.00 -5.41 -1.84
CA VAL A 75 29.22 -5.87 -1.15
C VAL A 75 29.77 -7.15 -1.77
N MET A 76 28.90 -8.11 -2.12
CA MET A 76 29.29 -9.38 -2.73
C MET A 76 29.99 -9.19 -4.09
N THR A 77 29.54 -8.23 -4.88
CA THR A 77 30.10 -7.93 -6.20
C THR A 77 31.47 -7.27 -6.11
N ARG A 78 31.73 -6.55 -5.01
CA ARG A 78 33.07 -6.06 -4.67
C ARG A 78 34.02 -7.20 -4.28
N ALA A 79 33.52 -8.26 -3.63
CA ALA A 79 34.32 -9.40 -3.20
C ALA A 79 34.60 -10.41 -4.33
N ALA A 80 33.64 -10.63 -5.23
CA ALA A 80 33.76 -11.52 -6.38
C ALA A 80 33.23 -10.83 -7.67
N PRO A 81 34.08 -10.08 -8.40
CA PRO A 81 33.68 -9.28 -9.57
C PRO A 81 33.21 -10.12 -10.76
N GLN A 82 33.47 -11.43 -10.74
CA GLN A 82 33.00 -12.40 -11.74
C GLN A 82 31.54 -12.84 -11.54
N LEU A 83 30.91 -12.51 -10.39
CA LEU A 83 29.48 -12.75 -10.21
C LEU A 83 28.70 -11.72 -11.03
N ASN A 84 28.17 -12.17 -12.17
CA ASN A 84 27.27 -11.35 -12.97
C ASN A 84 26.00 -11.05 -12.17
N ILE A 85 25.85 -9.80 -11.74
CA ILE A 85 24.70 -9.29 -10.98
C ILE A 85 23.38 -9.59 -11.70
N PHE A 86 23.37 -9.54 -13.03
CA PHE A 86 22.16 -9.84 -13.79
C PHE A 86 21.82 -11.33 -13.79
N SER A 87 22.83 -12.21 -13.73
CA SER A 87 22.61 -13.67 -13.74
C SER A 87 22.23 -14.22 -12.37
N ILE A 88 22.71 -13.61 -11.27
CA ILE A 88 22.50 -14.14 -9.90
C ILE A 88 21.71 -13.20 -9.01
N GLY A 89 21.92 -11.89 -9.14
CA GLY A 89 21.25 -10.88 -8.32
C GLY A 89 19.75 -10.84 -8.58
N PHE A 90 19.32 -10.77 -9.84
CA PHE A 90 17.90 -10.65 -10.19
C PHE A 90 17.05 -11.87 -9.78
N PRO A 91 17.48 -13.13 -10.01
CA PRO A 91 16.73 -14.30 -9.53
C PRO A 91 16.63 -14.34 -8.00
N LEU A 92 17.70 -13.98 -7.30
CA LEU A 92 17.73 -14.05 -5.84
C LEU A 92 16.94 -12.89 -5.19
N THR A 93 16.95 -11.67 -5.76
CA THR A 93 16.06 -10.59 -5.31
C THR A 93 14.59 -10.91 -5.57
N LEU A 94 14.26 -11.61 -6.66
CA LEU A 94 12.90 -12.10 -6.91
C LEU A 94 12.44 -13.10 -5.85
N VAL A 95 13.25 -14.11 -5.54
CA VAL A 95 12.91 -15.12 -4.52
C VAL A 95 12.73 -14.48 -3.14
N LEU A 96 13.66 -13.60 -2.75
CA LEU A 96 13.57 -12.88 -1.48
C LEU A 96 12.38 -11.91 -1.45
N GLY A 97 12.14 -11.18 -2.54
CA GLY A 97 11.02 -10.26 -2.67
C GLY A 97 9.67 -10.97 -2.57
N MET A 98 9.54 -12.15 -3.18
CA MET A 98 8.34 -12.99 -3.04
C MET A 98 8.16 -13.50 -1.60
N GLY A 99 9.26 -13.89 -0.92
CA GLY A 99 9.21 -14.27 0.48
C GLY A 99 8.76 -13.13 1.41
N ILE A 100 9.32 -11.94 1.21
CA ILE A 100 8.94 -10.72 1.93
C ILE A 100 7.47 -10.37 1.67
N PHE A 101 7.03 -10.47 0.42
CA PHE A 101 5.63 -10.22 0.05
C PHE A 101 4.67 -11.20 0.71
N TRP A 102 5.04 -12.47 0.80
CA TRP A 102 4.23 -13.50 1.48
C TRP A 102 4.11 -13.23 2.99
N VAL A 103 5.20 -12.86 3.65
CA VAL A 103 5.17 -12.48 5.08
C VAL A 103 4.36 -11.21 5.29
N GLY A 104 4.52 -10.20 4.42
CA GLY A 104 3.76 -8.94 4.51
C GLY A 104 2.25 -9.13 4.33
N LEU A 105 1.83 -10.13 3.53
CA LEU A 105 0.42 -10.45 3.37
C LEU A 105 -0.22 -11.02 4.63
N ALA A 106 0.54 -11.68 5.51
CA ALA A 106 0.00 -12.20 6.76
C ALA A 106 -0.46 -11.07 7.71
N ASP A 107 0.21 -9.91 7.66
CA ASP A 107 -0.09 -8.78 8.55
C ASP A 107 -1.00 -7.72 7.90
N ILE A 108 -1.36 -7.88 6.63
CA ILE A 108 -2.12 -6.87 5.88
C ILE A 108 -3.54 -6.67 6.43
N LEU A 109 -4.11 -7.68 7.08
CA LEU A 109 -5.45 -7.61 7.66
C LEU A 109 -5.48 -6.70 8.89
N ASN A 110 -4.46 -6.79 9.76
CA ASN A 110 -4.31 -5.90 10.92
C ASN A 110 -4.03 -4.46 10.47
N GLN A 111 -3.30 -4.27 9.38
CA GLN A 111 -3.00 -2.94 8.85
C GLN A 111 -4.19 -2.30 8.12
N TYR A 112 -5.12 -3.11 7.61
CA TYR A 112 -6.34 -2.63 6.97
C TYR A 112 -7.42 -2.22 8.00
N GLN A 113 -7.44 -2.87 9.16
CA GLN A 113 -8.31 -2.55 10.30
C GLN A 113 -7.48 -2.00 11.46
N PRO A 114 -7.10 -0.71 11.47
CA PRO A 114 -6.61 -0.08 12.69
C PRO A 114 -7.71 0.02 13.75
#